data_AF-A0A6A7RUL1-F1
#
_entry.id   AF-A0A6A7RUL1-F1
#
_cell.length_a   1.000
_cell.length_b   1.000
_cell.length_c   1.000
_cell.angle_alpha   90.00
_cell.angle_beta   90.00
_cell.angle_gamma   90.00
#
_symmetry.space_group_name_H-M   'P 1'
#
loop_
_entity.id
_entity.type
_entity.pdbx_description
1 polymer ?
#
loop_
_entity_poly.entity_id
_entity_poly.type
_entity_poly.pdbx_seq_one_letter_code
_entity_poly.pdbx_strand_id
1 'polypeptide(L)'
;MLMLLVLQNAIDALLKSALPSLFTGAGAAAATFSADSWDFDRLAADPIAGEPGPEDAVDELLFDPAAPAGPYALTRLPYPGPKRVYLRSTSGELVALRNTEVVWNVADAASFSVVPAAGRVLSGFDYLHVMYGVVAAGTRLKSLHKLALQITGADAESAERAFALSLAVLVMNREALQRSASFFWTAGGYQADGTLKTLRFASGASPGPTQRTLVLEVEVELRLERLVGDDDGRATEAIPLPGRSPGSKVVGIHPAVPS
;
A
#
# COMPACT_ATOMS: atom_id res chain seq x y z
N MET A 1 -15.12 7.93 -1.95
CA MET A 1 -14.65 8.90 -0.92
C MET A 1 -14.09 8.13 0.28
N LEU A 2 -12.98 7.39 0.10
CA LEU A 2 -12.40 6.50 1.13
C LEU A 2 -10.95 6.87 1.51
N MET A 3 -10.22 7.60 0.65
CA MET A 3 -8.77 7.85 0.80
C MET A 3 -8.39 8.73 1.99
N LEU A 4 -9.32 9.54 2.48
CA LEU A 4 -9.07 10.46 3.60
C LEU A 4 -9.75 9.98 4.89
N LEU A 5 -10.46 8.85 4.83
CA LEU A 5 -11.16 8.29 5.98
C LEU A 5 -10.17 7.93 7.10
N VAL A 6 -8.98 7.42 6.73
CA VAL A 6 -7.92 7.09 7.69
C VAL A 6 -7.44 8.34 8.43
N LEU A 7 -7.21 9.46 7.71
CA LEU A 7 -6.83 10.73 8.32
C LEU A 7 -7.94 11.31 9.21
N GLN A 8 -9.19 11.26 8.76
CA GLN A 8 -10.35 11.72 9.54
C GLN A 8 -10.48 10.93 10.85
N ASN A 9 -10.37 9.60 10.78
CA ASN A 9 -10.39 8.73 11.95
C ASN A 9 -9.20 8.99 12.89
N ALA A 10 -8.00 9.21 12.34
CA ALA A 10 -6.82 9.54 13.14
C ALA A 10 -6.98 10.88 13.87
N ILE A 11 -7.56 11.90 13.21
CA ILE A 11 -7.87 13.18 13.82
C ILE A 11 -8.93 13.04 14.91
N ASP A 12 -10.05 12.35 14.63
CA ASP A 12 -11.12 12.14 15.61
C ASP A 12 -10.61 11.40 16.86
N ALA A 13 -9.84 10.32 16.66
CA ALA A 13 -9.21 9.58 17.74
C ALA A 13 -8.25 10.46 18.56
N LEU A 14 -7.41 11.27 17.89
CA LEU A 14 -6.47 12.18 18.55
C LEU A 14 -7.20 13.24 19.39
N LEU A 15 -8.25 13.87 18.85
CA LEU A 15 -9.01 14.89 19.57
C LEU A 15 -9.70 14.30 20.80
N LYS A 16 -10.30 13.12 20.67
CA LYS A 16 -10.91 12.40 21.81
C LYS A 16 -9.89 11.99 22.86
N SER A 17 -8.68 11.58 22.47
CA SER A 17 -7.64 11.20 23.43
C SER A 17 -6.97 12.39 24.11
N ALA A 18 -6.71 13.47 23.37
CA ALA A 18 -5.97 14.62 23.88
C ALA A 18 -6.88 15.63 24.61
N LEU A 19 -8.14 15.73 24.20
CA LEU A 19 -9.13 16.68 24.72
C LEU A 19 -10.43 15.95 25.12
N PRO A 20 -10.38 14.93 26.00
CA PRO A 20 -11.54 14.11 26.32
C PRO A 20 -12.68 14.94 26.93
N SER A 21 -12.36 15.96 27.73
CA SER A 21 -13.35 16.86 28.33
C SER A 21 -14.12 17.72 27.33
N LEU A 22 -13.64 17.82 26.08
CA LEU A 22 -14.28 18.61 25.02
C LEU A 22 -14.97 17.73 23.98
N PHE A 23 -14.45 16.53 23.71
CA PHE A 23 -14.91 15.67 22.61
C PHE A 23 -15.57 14.35 23.06
N THR A 24 -15.74 14.14 24.36
CA THR A 24 -16.42 12.95 24.90
C THR A 24 -17.50 13.33 25.91
N GLY A 25 -18.57 12.53 26.00
CA GLY A 25 -19.68 12.73 26.93
C GLY A 25 -20.82 13.62 26.40
N ALA A 26 -21.77 13.94 27.29
CA ALA A 26 -22.93 14.76 26.95
C ALA A 26 -22.51 16.22 26.71
N GLY A 27 -22.98 16.82 25.61
CA GLY A 27 -22.62 18.19 25.23
C GLY A 27 -21.21 18.33 24.64
N ALA A 28 -20.56 17.21 24.28
CA ALA A 28 -19.28 17.22 23.58
C ALA A 28 -19.36 18.02 22.26
N ALA A 29 -18.28 18.72 21.94
CA ALA A 29 -18.09 19.32 20.65
C ALA A 29 -18.04 18.23 19.57
N ALA A 30 -18.63 18.51 18.41
CA ALA A 30 -18.62 17.61 17.26
C ALA A 30 -17.54 18.04 16.27
N ALA A 31 -16.69 17.10 15.87
CA ALA A 31 -15.76 17.24 14.76
C ALA A 31 -16.34 16.53 13.52
N THR A 32 -16.67 17.29 12.48
CA THR A 32 -17.21 16.76 11.22
C THR A 32 -16.34 17.20 10.06
N PHE A 33 -16.27 16.36 9.02
CA PHE A 33 -15.44 16.62 7.85
C PHE A 33 -16.29 16.75 6.61
N SER A 34 -16.02 17.76 5.79
CA SER A 34 -16.48 17.82 4.40
C SER A 34 -15.28 17.88 3.47
N ALA A 35 -15.34 17.13 2.37
CA ALA A 35 -14.36 17.26 1.31
C ALA A 35 -14.82 18.37 0.36
N ASP A 36 -13.98 19.39 0.18
CA ASP A 36 -14.33 20.55 -0.64
C ASP A 36 -13.87 20.35 -2.09
N SER A 37 -12.66 19.83 -2.28
CA SER A 37 -12.13 19.50 -3.60
C SER A 37 -10.90 18.59 -3.52
N TRP A 38 -10.57 17.99 -4.66
CA TRP A 38 -9.36 17.23 -4.87
C TRP A 38 -8.91 17.41 -6.30
N ASP A 39 -7.60 17.51 -6.51
CA ASP A 39 -7.00 17.63 -7.83
C ASP A 39 -5.80 16.69 -7.92
N PHE A 40 -5.60 16.13 -9.10
CA PHE A 40 -4.42 15.31 -9.39
C PHE A 40 -3.38 16.16 -10.10
N ASP A 41 -2.11 15.81 -9.90
CA ASP A 41 -1.06 16.37 -10.73
C ASP A 41 -1.32 16.01 -12.20
N ARG A 42 -1.54 17.04 -13.03
CA ARG A 42 -1.82 16.89 -14.46
C ARG A 42 -0.58 16.45 -15.24
N LEU A 43 0.59 16.50 -14.62
CA LEU A 43 1.85 15.97 -15.14
C LEU A 43 2.13 14.55 -14.65
N ALA A 44 1.18 13.90 -13.98
CA ALA A 44 1.31 12.50 -13.62
C ALA A 44 1.66 11.67 -14.86
N ALA A 45 2.71 10.87 -14.74
CA ALA A 45 3.20 10.05 -15.84
C ALA A 45 2.18 8.97 -16.21
N ASP A 46 2.11 8.66 -17.51
CA ASP A 46 1.37 7.50 -17.99
C ASP A 46 1.84 6.22 -17.26
N PRO A 47 0.93 5.25 -17.02
CA PRO A 47 1.33 3.96 -16.50
C PRO A 47 2.42 3.34 -17.38
N ILE A 48 3.57 3.04 -16.75
CA ILE A 48 4.69 2.37 -17.40
C ILE A 48 4.60 0.86 -17.12
N ALA A 49 5.06 0.04 -18.07
CA ALA A 49 5.22 -1.39 -17.83
C ALA A 49 6.06 -1.60 -16.56
N GLY A 50 5.54 -2.38 -15.62
CA GLY A 50 6.19 -2.55 -14.32
C GLY A 50 7.43 -3.43 -14.45
N GLU A 51 8.60 -2.90 -14.15
CA GLU A 51 9.74 -3.75 -13.81
C GLU A 51 9.51 -4.34 -12.40
N PRO A 52 9.95 -5.59 -12.12
CA PRO A 52 9.82 -6.19 -10.80
C PRO A 52 10.45 -5.31 -9.71
N GLY A 53 9.60 -4.71 -8.87
CA GLY A 53 10.02 -3.79 -7.82
C GLY A 53 10.29 -4.48 -6.48
N PRO A 54 10.84 -3.78 -5.48
CA PRO A 54 11.00 -4.28 -4.12
C PRO A 54 9.72 -4.25 -3.28
N GLU A 55 8.57 -3.81 -3.84
CA GLU A 55 7.29 -3.67 -3.13
C GLU A 55 6.20 -4.57 -3.71
N ASP A 56 6.62 -5.75 -4.18
CA ASP A 56 5.71 -6.81 -4.60
C ASP A 56 4.69 -7.13 -3.50
N ALA A 57 3.55 -7.71 -3.87
CA ALA A 57 2.74 -8.40 -2.87
C ALA A 57 3.63 -9.39 -2.09
N VAL A 58 3.41 -9.47 -0.79
CA VAL A 58 4.22 -10.29 0.11
C VAL A 58 3.34 -11.32 0.80
N ASP A 59 3.85 -12.54 0.89
CA ASP A 59 3.48 -13.51 1.90
C ASP A 59 4.58 -13.58 2.96
N GLU A 60 4.20 -13.49 4.23
CA GLU A 60 5.11 -13.75 5.34
C GLU A 60 4.67 -15.03 6.04
N LEU A 61 5.50 -16.06 5.94
CA LEU A 61 5.23 -17.39 6.47
C LEU A 61 6.21 -17.66 7.62
N LEU A 62 5.76 -18.31 8.69
CA LEU A 62 6.66 -18.73 9.75
C LEU A 62 7.72 -19.70 9.21
N PHE A 63 8.97 -19.50 9.63
CA PHE A 63 10.09 -20.34 9.24
C PHE A 63 10.75 -20.93 10.49
N ASP A 64 10.84 -22.25 10.54
CA ASP A 64 11.59 -22.95 11.58
C ASP A 64 12.99 -23.31 11.05
N PRO A 65 14.07 -22.69 11.53
CA PRO A 65 15.42 -23.00 11.08
C PRO A 65 15.87 -24.43 11.45
N ALA A 66 15.24 -25.07 12.45
CA ALA A 66 15.48 -26.47 12.81
C ALA A 66 14.73 -27.45 11.89
N ALA A 67 13.65 -27.00 11.25
CA ALA A 67 12.85 -27.77 10.31
C ALA A 67 12.56 -26.97 9.02
N PRO A 68 13.61 -26.58 8.26
CA PRO A 68 13.48 -25.58 7.21
C PRO A 68 12.70 -26.06 5.98
N ALA A 69 12.46 -27.37 5.85
CA ALA A 69 11.87 -27.97 4.65
C ALA A 69 10.44 -27.50 4.35
N GLY A 70 9.66 -27.15 5.36
CA GLY A 70 8.21 -26.98 5.21
C GLY A 70 7.47 -28.32 5.26
N PRO A 71 6.18 -28.36 4.90
CA PRO A 71 5.60 -27.66 3.75
C PRO A 71 5.18 -26.22 4.03
N TYR A 72 5.31 -25.36 3.01
CA TYR A 72 4.84 -23.99 3.03
C TYR A 72 3.69 -23.82 2.04
N ALA A 73 2.62 -23.18 2.49
CA ALA A 73 1.46 -22.84 1.67
C ALA A 73 1.33 -21.32 1.61
N LEU A 74 1.19 -20.81 0.40
CA LEU A 74 0.89 -19.41 0.15
C LEU A 74 -0.51 -19.10 0.67
N THR A 75 -0.64 -18.00 1.42
CA THR A 75 -1.92 -17.52 1.96
C THR A 75 -2.74 -16.78 0.90
N ARG A 76 -2.11 -16.43 -0.21
CA ARG A 76 -2.71 -15.76 -1.36
C ARG A 76 -2.88 -16.73 -2.53
N LEU A 77 -3.89 -16.47 -3.37
CA LEU A 77 -4.03 -17.16 -4.66
C LEU A 77 -2.71 -17.02 -5.45
N PRO A 78 -2.05 -18.14 -5.81
CA PRO A 78 -0.71 -18.11 -6.35
C PRO A 78 -0.69 -17.44 -7.72
N TYR A 79 0.10 -16.39 -7.84
CA TYR A 79 0.34 -15.71 -9.11
C TYR A 79 1.19 -16.60 -10.06
N PRO A 80 0.86 -16.73 -11.36
CA PRO A 80 1.63 -17.54 -12.32
C PRO A 80 3.03 -16.99 -12.67
N GLY A 81 3.35 -15.75 -12.27
CA GLY A 81 4.67 -15.14 -12.46
C GLY A 81 5.78 -15.71 -11.56
N PRO A 82 7.06 -15.41 -11.87
CA PRO A 82 8.19 -15.84 -11.05
C PRO A 82 8.12 -15.28 -9.62
N LYS A 83 8.21 -16.16 -8.63
CA LYS A 83 8.19 -15.81 -7.20
C LYS A 83 9.61 -15.76 -6.66
N ARG A 84 9.89 -14.78 -5.80
CA ARG A 84 11.18 -14.68 -5.08
C ARG A 84 10.95 -15.01 -3.61
N VAL A 85 11.79 -15.84 -3.02
CA VAL A 85 11.66 -16.25 -1.62
C VAL A 85 12.89 -15.79 -0.86
N TYR A 86 12.69 -15.14 0.28
CA TYR A 86 13.73 -14.62 1.15
C TYR A 86 13.59 -15.23 2.55
N LEU A 87 14.72 -15.44 3.23
CA LEU A 87 14.76 -15.59 4.68
C LEU A 87 14.68 -14.19 5.30
N ARG A 88 13.83 -14.03 6.32
CA ARG A 88 13.64 -12.76 7.03
C ARG A 88 13.92 -12.92 8.53
N SER A 89 14.75 -12.04 9.07
CA SER A 89 15.02 -11.98 10.51
C SER A 89 14.02 -11.08 11.22
N THR A 90 13.90 -11.22 12.53
CA THR A 90 13.10 -10.31 13.37
C THR A 90 13.65 -8.86 13.35
N SER A 91 14.95 -8.66 13.06
CA SER A 91 15.57 -7.34 12.89
C SER A 91 15.32 -6.72 11.50
N GLY A 92 14.67 -7.44 10.59
CA GLY A 92 14.33 -6.97 9.24
C GLY A 92 15.40 -7.25 8.18
N GLU A 93 16.41 -8.07 8.49
CA GLU A 93 17.37 -8.56 7.48
C GLU A 93 16.67 -9.48 6.49
N LEU A 94 16.96 -9.32 5.20
CA LEU A 94 16.43 -10.15 4.11
C LEU A 94 17.57 -10.82 3.35
N VAL A 95 17.52 -12.15 3.26
CA VAL A 95 18.51 -12.95 2.51
C VAL A 95 17.80 -13.80 1.47
N ALA A 96 18.10 -13.58 0.19
CA ALA A 96 17.45 -14.28 -0.92
C ALA A 96 17.80 -15.77 -0.95
N LEU A 97 16.80 -16.64 -1.07
CA LEU A 97 16.99 -18.06 -1.41
C LEU A 97 17.24 -18.20 -2.91
N ARG A 98 18.11 -19.14 -3.32
CA ARG A 98 18.31 -19.45 -4.74
C ARG A 98 17.11 -20.25 -5.25
N ASN A 99 16.86 -20.18 -6.56
CA ASN A 99 15.80 -20.98 -7.20
C ASN A 99 15.97 -22.49 -6.96
N THR A 100 17.21 -22.98 -6.84
CA THR A 100 17.50 -24.39 -6.53
C THR A 100 17.17 -24.79 -5.10
N GLU A 101 16.98 -23.82 -4.21
CA GLU A 101 16.66 -24.03 -2.79
C GLU A 101 15.15 -23.89 -2.53
N VAL A 102 14.35 -23.67 -3.57
CA VAL A 102 12.89 -23.56 -3.49
C VAL A 102 12.28 -24.54 -4.48
N VAL A 103 11.55 -25.52 -3.97
CA VAL A 103 10.90 -26.56 -4.77
C VAL A 103 9.40 -26.32 -4.77
N TRP A 104 8.88 -25.82 -5.89
CA TRP A 104 7.45 -25.60 -6.09
C TRP A 104 6.74 -26.93 -6.39
N ASN A 105 5.57 -27.13 -5.80
CA ASN A 105 4.74 -28.28 -6.10
C ASN A 105 4.07 -28.11 -7.48
N VAL A 106 4.31 -29.06 -8.39
CA VAL A 106 3.75 -29.03 -9.75
C VAL A 106 2.24 -29.27 -9.76
N ALA A 107 1.72 -30.01 -8.78
CA ALA A 107 0.29 -30.29 -8.65
C ALA A 107 -0.49 -29.18 -7.92
N ASP A 108 0.21 -28.32 -7.17
CA ASP A 108 -0.39 -27.22 -6.41
C ASP A 108 0.53 -26.00 -6.42
N ALA A 109 0.16 -24.99 -7.22
CA ALA A 109 0.92 -23.76 -7.37
C ALA A 109 1.00 -22.90 -6.10
N ALA A 110 0.18 -23.18 -5.08
CA ALA A 110 0.22 -22.51 -3.78
C ALA A 110 1.21 -23.17 -2.81
N SER A 111 1.74 -24.35 -3.13
CA SER A 111 2.58 -25.13 -2.22
C SER A 111 4.04 -25.17 -2.67
N PHE A 112 4.96 -25.08 -1.71
CA PHE A 112 6.38 -25.26 -1.95
C PHE A 112 7.13 -25.78 -0.71
N SER A 113 8.38 -26.16 -0.93
CA SER A 113 9.31 -26.59 0.10
C SER A 113 10.64 -25.87 -0.07
N VAL A 114 11.37 -25.68 1.03
CA VAL A 114 12.70 -25.04 1.01
C VAL A 114 13.77 -26.10 1.23
N VAL A 115 14.79 -26.12 0.40
CA VAL A 115 15.93 -27.03 0.51
C VAL A 115 17.19 -26.18 0.62
N PRO A 116 17.57 -25.75 1.83
CA PRO A 116 18.73 -24.88 2.00
C PRO A 116 20.01 -25.52 1.45
N ALA A 117 20.86 -24.72 0.81
CA ALA A 117 22.16 -25.15 0.37
C ALA A 117 23.02 -25.61 1.56
N ALA A 118 23.87 -26.61 1.32
CA ALA A 118 24.78 -27.12 2.34
C ALA A 118 25.66 -26.00 2.92
N GLY A 119 25.73 -25.92 4.25
CA GLY A 119 26.51 -24.90 4.97
C GLY A 119 25.85 -23.52 5.06
N ARG A 120 24.61 -23.36 4.60
CA ARG A 120 23.86 -22.11 4.76
C ARG A 120 23.54 -21.84 6.23
N VAL A 121 23.78 -20.61 6.68
CA VAL A 121 23.39 -20.15 8.02
C VAL A 121 21.91 -19.81 8.02
N LEU A 122 21.14 -20.47 8.89
CA LEU A 122 19.69 -20.29 9.03
C LEU A 122 19.29 -19.71 10.40
N SER A 123 20.18 -19.76 11.38
CA SER A 123 19.95 -19.20 12.71
C SER A 123 19.74 -17.68 12.64
N GLY A 124 18.69 -17.19 13.29
CA GLY A 124 18.34 -15.76 13.31
C GLY A 124 17.31 -15.35 12.25
N PHE A 125 16.84 -16.28 11.42
CA PHE A 125 15.71 -16.08 10.52
C PHE A 125 14.49 -16.84 11.05
N ASP A 126 13.36 -16.14 11.18
CA ASP A 126 12.13 -16.66 11.79
C ASP A 126 10.95 -16.66 10.80
N TYR A 127 11.14 -16.06 9.61
CA TYR A 127 10.11 -15.95 8.59
C TYR A 127 10.67 -16.22 7.18
N LEU A 128 9.81 -16.77 6.32
CA LEU A 128 9.95 -16.69 4.87
C LEU A 128 9.17 -15.49 4.37
N HIS A 129 9.79 -14.71 3.50
CA HIS A 129 9.19 -13.57 2.84
C HIS A 129 9.10 -13.88 1.34
N VAL A 130 7.89 -14.20 0.86
CA VAL A 130 7.62 -14.56 -0.54
C VAL A 130 7.11 -13.33 -1.27
N MET A 131 7.86 -12.89 -2.26
CA MET A 131 7.51 -11.76 -3.12
C MET A 131 6.93 -12.28 -4.44
N TYR A 132 5.72 -11.83 -4.75
CA TYR A 132 5.03 -12.11 -6.01
C TYR A 132 5.44 -11.06 -7.05
N GLY A 133 6.57 -11.27 -7.71
CA GLY A 133 6.97 -10.39 -8.81
C GLY A 133 6.13 -10.70 -10.05
N VAL A 134 5.23 -9.80 -10.45
CA VAL A 134 5.28 -9.03 -11.72
C VAL A 134 4.14 -8.00 -11.71
N VAL A 135 4.50 -6.72 -11.72
CA VAL A 135 3.58 -5.62 -11.98
C VAL A 135 3.41 -5.49 -13.50
N ALA A 136 2.19 -5.60 -14.02
CA ALA A 136 1.90 -5.37 -15.45
C ALA A 136 2.12 -3.92 -15.84
N ALA A 137 1.67 -3.01 -14.97
CA ALA A 137 1.85 -1.59 -15.12
C ALA A 137 1.75 -0.89 -13.76
N GLY A 138 2.58 0.12 -13.54
CA GLY A 138 2.56 0.95 -12.35
C GLY A 138 2.55 2.43 -12.70
N THR A 139 1.96 3.24 -11.84
CA THR A 139 2.10 4.70 -11.88
C THR A 139 2.12 5.28 -10.48
N ARG A 140 2.68 6.49 -10.36
CA ARG A 140 2.62 7.30 -9.16
C ARG A 140 1.83 8.56 -9.46
N LEU A 141 0.79 8.79 -8.67
CA LEU A 141 -0.02 10.00 -8.72
C LEU A 141 0.24 10.83 -7.47
N LYS A 142 0.45 12.12 -7.65
CA LYS A 142 0.33 13.07 -6.55
C LYS A 142 -1.07 13.68 -6.60
N SER A 143 -1.73 13.72 -5.45
CA SER A 143 -3.05 14.29 -5.30
C SER A 143 -3.02 15.35 -4.19
N LEU A 144 -3.62 16.50 -4.46
CA LEU A 144 -3.85 17.53 -3.46
C LEU A 144 -5.33 17.53 -3.08
N HIS A 145 -5.61 17.27 -1.82
CA HIS A 145 -6.94 17.29 -1.25
C HIS A 145 -7.15 18.50 -0.35
N LYS A 146 -8.35 19.08 -0.42
CA LYS A 146 -8.83 20.11 0.52
C LYS A 146 -9.97 19.54 1.35
N LEU A 147 -9.76 19.46 2.67
CA LEU A 147 -10.78 19.09 3.64
C LEU A 147 -11.15 20.29 4.49
N ALA A 148 -12.43 20.47 4.76
CA ALA A 148 -12.91 21.31 5.82
C ALA A 148 -13.21 20.46 7.06
N LEU A 149 -12.48 20.70 8.15
CA LEU A 149 -12.81 20.22 9.49
C LEU A 149 -13.70 21.27 10.17
N GLN A 150 -14.91 20.88 10.50
CA GLN A 150 -15.87 21.70 11.23
C GLN A 150 -15.91 21.27 12.68
N ILE A 151 -15.74 22.23 13.59
CA ILE A 151 -15.91 22.06 15.03
C ILE A 151 -17.18 22.79 15.44
N THR A 152 -18.12 22.04 16.01
CA THR A 152 -19.40 22.59 16.51
C THR A 152 -19.48 22.44 18.01
N GLY A 153 -19.70 23.54 18.73
CA GLY A 153 -19.94 23.58 20.18
C GLY A 153 -21.42 23.79 20.52
N ALA A 154 -21.74 23.71 21.81
CA ALA A 154 -23.11 23.97 22.29
C ALA A 154 -23.48 25.47 22.24
N ASP A 155 -22.47 26.33 22.38
CA ASP A 155 -22.56 27.79 22.37
C ASP A 155 -21.30 28.40 21.71
N ALA A 156 -21.24 29.73 21.62
CA ALA A 156 -20.13 30.41 20.94
C ALA A 156 -18.79 30.27 21.66
N GLU A 157 -18.79 30.25 22.99
CA GLU A 157 -17.59 30.16 23.81
C GLU A 157 -16.98 28.74 23.74
N SER A 158 -17.82 27.72 23.89
CA SER A 158 -17.43 26.32 23.75
C SER A 158 -16.92 26.00 22.34
N ALA A 159 -17.54 26.54 21.30
CA ALA A 159 -17.08 26.38 19.92
C ALA A 159 -15.69 27.00 19.70
N GLU A 160 -15.45 28.21 20.21
CA GLU A 160 -14.16 28.89 20.11
C GLU A 160 -13.07 28.13 20.87
N ARG A 161 -13.36 27.72 22.12
CA ARG A 161 -12.44 26.96 22.95
C ARG A 161 -12.09 25.61 22.32
N ALA A 162 -13.09 24.87 21.85
CA ALA A 162 -12.90 23.59 21.20
C ALA A 162 -12.06 23.75 19.92
N PHE A 163 -12.33 24.77 19.12
CA PHE A 163 -11.57 25.06 17.90
C PHE A 163 -10.09 25.41 18.19
N ALA A 164 -9.84 26.36 19.09
CA ALA A 164 -8.49 26.80 19.41
C ALA A 164 -7.62 25.65 19.96
N LEU A 165 -8.17 24.85 20.88
CA LEU A 165 -7.46 23.71 21.44
C LEU A 165 -7.29 22.58 20.42
N SER A 166 -8.27 22.34 19.54
CA SER A 166 -8.13 21.38 18.45
C SER A 166 -7.00 21.79 17.52
N LEU A 167 -6.94 23.06 17.11
CA LEU A 167 -5.87 23.56 16.25
C LEU A 167 -4.50 23.35 16.89
N ALA A 168 -4.35 23.66 18.18
CA ALA A 168 -3.11 23.43 18.92
C ALA A 168 -2.70 21.95 18.91
N VAL A 169 -3.62 21.05 19.27
CA VAL A 169 -3.38 19.60 19.28
C VAL A 169 -2.99 19.09 17.90
N LEU A 170 -3.70 19.51 16.86
CA LEU A 170 -3.45 19.09 15.48
C LEU A 170 -2.10 19.58 14.96
N VAL A 171 -1.73 20.83 15.26
CA VAL A 171 -0.43 21.38 14.87
C VAL A 171 0.70 20.65 15.60
N MET A 172 0.56 20.39 16.90
CA MET A 172 1.58 19.71 17.70
C MET A 172 1.77 18.23 17.32
N ASN A 173 0.73 17.57 16.78
CA ASN A 173 0.76 16.14 16.43
C ASN A 173 0.79 15.89 14.91
N ARG A 174 1.13 16.91 14.11
CA ARG A 174 1.11 16.84 12.65
C ARG A 174 1.87 15.63 12.10
N GLU A 175 3.10 15.38 12.56
CA GLU A 175 3.93 14.28 12.06
C GLU A 175 3.37 12.90 12.43
N ALA A 176 2.75 12.77 13.60
CA ALA A 176 2.10 11.53 14.02
C ALA A 176 0.84 11.26 13.17
N LEU A 177 0.05 12.30 12.88
CA LEU A 177 -1.10 12.22 11.97
C LEU A 177 -0.67 11.84 10.55
N GLN A 178 0.44 12.41 10.06
CA GLN A 178 1.00 12.05 8.74
C GLN A 178 1.36 10.58 8.65
N ARG A 179 2.05 10.03 9.64
CA ARG A 179 2.40 8.61 9.68
C ARG A 179 1.18 7.69 9.83
N SER A 180 0.17 8.13 10.56
CA SER A 180 -1.03 7.32 10.83
C SER A 180 -2.03 7.31 9.66
N ALA A 181 -1.86 8.22 8.68
CA ALA A 181 -2.78 8.41 7.57
C ALA A 181 -2.40 7.63 6.30
N SER A 182 -1.38 6.75 6.36
CA SER A 182 -1.07 5.85 5.26
C SER A 182 -2.09 4.73 5.13
N PHE A 183 -2.32 4.26 3.92
CA PHE A 183 -3.26 3.18 3.64
C PHE A 183 -2.77 2.28 2.51
N PHE A 184 -3.26 1.04 2.53
CA PHE A 184 -2.99 0.06 1.50
C PHE A 184 -4.26 -0.72 1.18
N TRP A 185 -4.59 -0.84 -0.10
CA TRP A 185 -5.74 -1.58 -0.59
C TRP A 185 -5.38 -2.48 -1.77
N THR A 186 -6.09 -3.61 -1.86
CA THR A 186 -5.97 -4.54 -2.98
C THR A 186 -7.33 -5.04 -3.40
N ALA A 187 -7.63 -5.01 -4.70
CA ALA A 187 -8.87 -5.55 -5.25
C ALA A 187 -8.69 -5.95 -6.72
N GLY A 188 -9.14 -7.14 -7.11
CA GLY A 188 -9.21 -7.56 -8.52
C GLY A 188 -7.87 -7.48 -9.28
N GLY A 189 -6.74 -7.78 -8.62
CA GLY A 189 -5.41 -7.67 -9.22
C GLY A 189 -4.84 -6.25 -9.26
N TYR A 190 -5.51 -5.26 -8.67
CA TYR A 190 -4.99 -3.91 -8.48
C TYR A 190 -4.53 -3.69 -7.05
N GLN A 191 -3.46 -2.92 -6.89
CA GLN A 191 -2.95 -2.46 -5.60
C GLN A 191 -2.89 -0.94 -5.58
N ALA A 192 -3.22 -0.37 -4.43
CA ALA A 192 -3.12 1.06 -4.16
C ALA A 192 -2.45 1.26 -2.80
N ASP A 193 -1.28 1.88 -2.80
CA ASP A 193 -0.62 2.38 -1.59
C ASP A 193 -0.74 3.91 -1.59
N GLY A 194 -1.21 4.46 -0.49
CA GLY A 194 -1.29 5.90 -0.28
C GLY A 194 -0.50 6.33 0.93
N THR A 195 0.36 7.31 0.74
CA THR A 195 1.15 7.94 1.80
C THR A 195 0.86 9.43 1.88
N LEU A 196 0.58 9.94 3.09
CA LEU A 196 0.42 11.37 3.33
C LEU A 196 1.79 12.05 3.37
N LYS A 197 2.10 12.91 2.40
CA LYS A 197 3.36 13.66 2.35
C LYS A 197 3.28 14.96 3.12
N THR A 198 2.19 15.69 2.93
CA THR A 198 2.04 17.02 3.48
C THR A 198 0.67 17.16 4.13
N LEU A 199 0.63 17.69 5.36
CA LEU A 199 -0.58 18.14 6.04
C LEU A 199 -0.39 19.60 6.45
N ARG A 200 -1.18 20.51 5.87
CA ARG A 200 -1.18 21.95 6.18
C ARG A 200 -2.54 22.40 6.71
N PHE A 201 -2.50 23.40 7.57
CA PHE A 201 -3.68 24.10 8.06
C PHE A 201 -3.72 25.43 7.33
N ALA A 202 -4.61 25.56 6.34
CA ALA A 202 -4.55 26.62 5.34
C ALA A 202 -5.29 27.89 5.76
N SER A 203 -6.51 27.75 6.25
CA SER A 203 -7.35 28.87 6.66
C SER A 203 -8.42 28.45 7.65
N GLY A 204 -9.09 29.42 8.27
CA GLY A 204 -10.23 29.19 9.14
C GLY A 204 -11.40 30.12 8.82
N ALA A 205 -12.60 29.71 9.23
CA ALA A 205 -13.82 30.50 9.08
C ALA A 205 -14.77 30.30 10.26
N SER A 206 -15.60 31.31 10.54
CA SER A 206 -16.65 31.28 11.57
C SER A 206 -18.02 31.42 10.91
N PRO A 207 -18.54 30.34 10.28
CA PRO A 207 -19.79 30.40 9.50
C PRO A 207 -21.03 30.68 10.37
N GLY A 208 -20.93 30.50 11.68
CA GLY A 208 -21.98 30.81 12.64
C GLY A 208 -21.42 30.92 14.07
N PRO A 209 -22.26 31.29 15.05
CA PRO A 209 -21.81 31.52 16.43
C PRO A 209 -21.24 30.24 17.06
N THR A 210 -21.87 29.09 16.84
CA THR A 210 -21.51 27.79 17.44
C THR A 210 -20.60 26.92 16.56
N GLN A 211 -20.14 27.44 15.43
CA GLN A 211 -19.41 26.66 14.44
C GLN A 211 -18.12 27.36 14.03
N ARG A 212 -17.04 26.58 13.95
CA ARG A 212 -15.74 26.99 13.40
C ARG A 212 -15.28 25.99 12.37
N THR A 213 -14.68 26.46 11.30
CA THR A 213 -14.15 25.62 10.22
C THR A 213 -12.65 25.84 10.10
N LEU A 214 -11.91 24.76 9.94
CA LEU A 214 -10.49 24.71 9.64
C LEU A 214 -10.30 24.02 8.29
N VAL A 215 -9.70 24.72 7.33
CA VAL A 215 -9.33 24.14 6.04
C VAL A 215 -7.98 23.45 6.16
N LEU A 216 -7.96 22.19 5.80
CA LEU A 216 -6.82 21.29 5.75
C LEU A 216 -6.42 21.09 4.29
N GLU A 217 -5.16 21.32 3.98
CA GLU A 217 -4.56 20.94 2.70
C GLU A 217 -3.69 19.71 2.89
N VAL A 218 -3.97 18.69 2.10
CA VAL A 218 -3.45 17.33 2.27
C VAL A 218 -2.84 16.90 0.94
N GLU A 219 -1.53 16.70 0.91
CA GLU A 219 -0.85 16.12 -0.25
C GLU A 219 -0.65 14.63 -0.03
N VAL A 220 -1.24 13.83 -0.90
CA VAL A 220 -1.17 12.37 -0.89
C VAL A 220 -0.37 11.93 -2.10
N GLU A 221 0.66 11.12 -1.86
CA GLU A 221 1.31 10.35 -2.92
C GLU A 221 0.64 8.98 -2.99
N LEU A 222 0.22 8.60 -4.19
CA LEU A 222 -0.47 7.35 -4.47
C LEU A 222 0.39 6.54 -5.42
N ARG A 223 0.68 5.31 -5.04
CA ARG A 223 1.23 4.31 -5.91
C ARG A 223 0.11 3.37 -6.33
N LEU A 224 -0.14 3.31 -7.63
CA LEU A 224 -1.18 2.47 -8.23
C LEU A 224 -0.52 1.42 -9.10
N GLU A 225 -0.90 0.17 -8.91
CA GLU A 225 -0.29 -0.95 -9.61
C GLU A 225 -1.36 -1.91 -10.10
N ARG A 226 -1.14 -2.41 -11.32
CA ARG A 226 -1.86 -3.56 -11.87
C ARG A 226 -0.93 -4.74 -11.86
N LEU A 227 -1.32 -5.81 -11.18
CA LEU A 227 -0.66 -7.10 -11.26
C LEU A 227 -0.95 -7.71 -12.64
N VAL A 228 0.03 -8.43 -13.20
CA VAL A 228 -0.18 -9.23 -14.42
C VAL A 228 -1.37 -10.19 -14.17
N GLY A 229 -2.24 -10.44 -15.14
CA GLY A 229 -3.35 -11.40 -15.03
C GLY A 229 -2.95 -12.80 -15.50
N ASP A 230 -3.87 -13.78 -15.42
CA ASP A 230 -3.63 -15.17 -15.86
C ASP A 230 -3.39 -15.32 -17.38
N ASP A 231 -3.88 -14.35 -18.17
CA ASP A 231 -3.70 -14.30 -19.63
C ASP A 231 -2.61 -13.30 -20.07
N ASP A 232 -2.12 -12.47 -19.14
CA ASP A 232 -1.05 -11.51 -19.43
C ASP A 232 0.31 -12.22 -19.25
N GLY A 233 1.14 -12.25 -20.29
CA GLY A 233 2.44 -12.92 -20.23
C GLY A 233 2.47 -14.34 -20.77
N ARG A 234 1.39 -14.85 -21.40
CA ARG A 234 1.56 -15.92 -22.38
C ARG A 234 2.52 -15.40 -23.44
N ALA A 235 3.65 -16.07 -23.61
CA ALA A 235 4.47 -15.86 -24.79
C ALA A 235 3.53 -15.96 -26.00
N THR A 236 3.55 -14.98 -26.89
CA THR A 236 2.86 -15.11 -28.17
C THR A 236 3.51 -16.29 -28.88
N GLU A 237 2.96 -17.50 -28.70
CA GLU A 237 3.39 -18.69 -29.43
C GLU A 237 2.96 -18.49 -30.88
N ALA A 238 3.87 -17.86 -31.64
CA ALA A 238 3.74 -17.47 -33.03
C ALA A 238 2.79 -16.30 -33.30
N ILE A 239 3.36 -15.19 -33.79
CA ILE A 239 2.67 -14.31 -34.72
C ILE A 239 2.64 -15.07 -36.05
N PRO A 240 1.47 -15.51 -36.58
CA PRO A 240 1.42 -16.06 -37.92
C PRO A 240 1.73 -14.91 -38.88
N LEU A 241 2.95 -14.92 -39.44
CA LEU A 241 3.30 -14.04 -40.55
C LEU A 241 2.31 -14.29 -41.70
N PRO A 242 1.68 -13.25 -42.27
CA PRO A 242 0.82 -13.42 -43.43
C PRO A 242 1.65 -14.03 -44.58
N GLY A 243 1.25 -15.21 -45.06
CA GLY A 243 1.80 -15.79 -46.30
C GLY A 243 2.74 -17.00 -46.20
N ARG A 244 2.79 -17.76 -45.09
CA ARG A 244 3.51 -19.06 -45.07
C ARG A 244 2.57 -20.26 -45.00
N SER A 245 2.75 -21.18 -45.94
CA SER A 245 2.03 -22.45 -46.08
C SER A 245 2.28 -23.40 -44.88
N PRO A 246 1.30 -24.25 -44.52
CA PRO A 246 1.44 -25.19 -43.41
C PRO A 246 2.59 -26.18 -43.65
N GLY A 247 3.62 -26.13 -42.78
CA GLY A 247 4.79 -27.02 -42.83
C GLY A 247 6.15 -26.36 -42.57
N SER A 248 6.25 -25.03 -42.48
CA SER A 248 7.53 -24.37 -42.19
C SER A 248 7.87 -24.35 -40.69
N LYS A 249 9.12 -24.70 -40.34
CA LYS A 249 9.68 -24.71 -38.97
C LYS A 249 9.32 -23.46 -38.16
N VAL A 250 8.84 -23.68 -36.94
CA VAL A 250 8.67 -22.66 -35.91
C VAL A 250 10.05 -22.12 -35.52
N VAL A 251 10.26 -20.82 -35.68
CA VAL A 251 11.47 -20.16 -35.16
C VAL A 251 11.18 -19.84 -33.69
N GLY A 252 11.82 -20.58 -32.79
CA GLY A 252 11.77 -20.27 -31.35
C GLY A 252 12.51 -18.95 -31.09
N ILE A 253 11.80 -17.97 -30.52
CA ILE A 253 12.42 -16.74 -30.03
C ILE A 253 12.93 -17.06 -28.62
N HIS A 254 14.22 -17.33 -28.48
CA HIS A 254 14.87 -17.33 -27.16
C HIS A 254 15.09 -15.88 -26.72
N PRO A 255 14.64 -15.46 -25.52
CA PRO A 255 15.13 -14.22 -24.94
C PRO A 255 16.62 -14.40 -24.61
N ALA A 256 17.46 -13.57 -25.22
CA ALA A 256 18.88 -13.54 -24.93
C ALA A 256 19.10 -13.08 -23.48
N VAL A 257 19.70 -13.95 -22.66
CA VAL A 257 20.23 -13.57 -21.35
C VAL A 257 21.65 -13.03 -21.58
N PRO A 258 21.96 -11.76 -21.29
CA PRO A 258 23.34 -11.28 -21.35
C PRO A 258 24.15 -11.89 -20.19
N SER A 259 25.33 -12.40 -20.54
CA SER A 259 26.36 -12.99 -19.67
C SER A 259 27.01 -12.02 -18.71
#